data_AF-A0A971KVZ8-F1
#
_entry.id   AF-A0A971KVZ8-F1
#
_cell.length_a   1.000
_cell.length_b   1.000
_cell.length_c   1.000
_cell.angle_alpha   90.00
_cell.angle_beta   90.00
_cell.angle_gamma   90.00
#
_symmetry.space_group_name_H-M   'P 1'
#
loop_
_entity.id
_entity.type
_entity.pdbx_description
1 polymer ?
#
loop_
_entity_poly.entity_id
_entity_poly.type
_entity_poly.pdbx_seq_one_letter_code
_entity_poly.pdbx_strand_id
1 'polypeptide(L)'
;MSTENIQSLLQEQRLFNPPTGTRAHISDLAAYHEHYQRAAKDPEGYWAARSSELITWFKPWDTVMDCNFDTANFQWFLNGQLNVSYNCLDRHVENGLGDKTALIWQGEPEDDVLHISYQELLNHVVRFANILKKLGVKRGDRVALYMPMVPELAIAMLACTRIGAAHSVIFAGFSATSVQNRIQDCAAKVLVTADAVLRAGKKISLKTNVDEALENCPTISACIVLQRAGIDITMVQDRDIWWHEALADPDLPDFCPCEPMDSEDLLFILYTSGSTGRPKGVMHTTGGYLTYAA
;
A
#
# COMPACT_ATOMS: atom_id res chain seq x y z
N MET A 1 -6.48 -52.75 21.55
CA MET A 1 -7.54 -51.71 21.57
C MET A 1 -7.04 -50.58 20.69
N SER A 2 -7.59 -50.49 19.49
CA SER A 2 -7.17 -49.57 18.43
C SER A 2 -7.51 -48.13 18.80
N THR A 3 -6.48 -47.29 18.81
CA THR A 3 -6.55 -45.83 18.79
C THR A 3 -6.92 -45.37 17.38
N GLU A 4 -8.21 -45.32 17.07
CA GLU A 4 -8.70 -44.59 15.90
C GLU A 4 -9.06 -43.17 16.33
N ASN A 5 -8.17 -42.23 16.01
CA ASN A 5 -8.49 -40.81 16.00
C ASN A 5 -9.61 -40.60 14.96
N ILE A 6 -10.72 -40.00 15.37
CA ILE A 6 -11.81 -39.62 14.47
C ILE A 6 -11.26 -38.62 13.43
N GLN A 7 -10.97 -39.08 12.22
CA GLN A 7 -10.69 -38.22 11.08
C GLN A 7 -12.02 -37.81 10.44
N SER A 8 -12.52 -36.63 10.81
CA SER A 8 -13.56 -35.97 10.02
C SER A 8 -12.91 -35.36 8.78
N LEU A 9 -12.79 -36.17 7.73
CA LEU A 9 -12.54 -35.68 6.38
C LEU A 9 -13.85 -35.79 5.62
N LEU A 10 -14.71 -34.77 5.76
CA LEU A 10 -15.82 -34.56 4.84
C LEU A 10 -15.21 -34.42 3.43
N GLN A 11 -15.31 -35.49 2.63
CA GLN A 11 -15.02 -35.41 1.20
C GLN A 11 -16.17 -34.68 0.53
N GLU A 12 -16.02 -33.36 0.41
CA GLU A 12 -16.95 -32.51 -0.32
C GLU A 12 -16.76 -32.73 -1.83
N GLN A 13 -17.71 -33.44 -2.46
CA GLN A 13 -17.69 -33.75 -3.89
C GLN A 13 -18.62 -32.86 -4.73
N ARG A 14 -19.35 -31.93 -4.10
CA ARG A 14 -20.24 -31.03 -4.84
C ARG A 14 -19.42 -30.06 -5.70
N LEU A 15 -19.72 -30.04 -6.99
CA LEU A 15 -19.19 -29.06 -7.93
C LEU A 15 -20.21 -27.93 -8.11
N PHE A 16 -19.75 -26.68 -7.93
CA PHE A 16 -20.57 -25.49 -8.16
C PHE A 16 -20.10 -24.81 -9.43
N ASN A 17 -20.95 -24.82 -10.47
CA ASN A 17 -20.63 -24.17 -11.74
C ASN A 17 -20.81 -22.65 -11.62
N PRO A 18 -20.03 -21.85 -12.39
CA PRO A 18 -20.25 -20.41 -12.47
C PRO A 18 -21.69 -20.08 -12.90
N PRO A 19 -22.29 -19.00 -12.36
CA PRO A 19 -23.61 -18.55 -12.80
C PRO A 19 -23.57 -18.07 -14.25
N THR A 20 -24.67 -18.30 -14.98
CA THR A 20 -24.83 -17.88 -16.38
C THR A 20 -24.93 -16.37 -16.52
N GLY A 21 -24.40 -15.81 -17.61
CA GLY A 21 -24.50 -14.36 -17.90
C GLY A 21 -23.44 -13.49 -17.22
N THR A 22 -22.47 -14.10 -16.54
CA THR A 22 -21.35 -13.37 -15.91
C THR A 22 -20.32 -12.97 -16.97
N ARG A 23 -19.94 -11.70 -17.02
CA ARG A 23 -18.79 -11.24 -17.83
C ARG A 23 -17.51 -11.55 -17.04
N ALA A 24 -16.75 -12.55 -17.48
CA ALA A 24 -15.48 -12.94 -16.90
C ALA A 24 -14.31 -12.69 -17.86
N HIS A 25 -13.13 -12.37 -17.32
CA HIS A 25 -11.90 -12.24 -18.12
C HIS A 25 -11.42 -13.59 -18.67
N ILE A 26 -11.73 -14.70 -17.98
CA ILE A 26 -11.49 -16.07 -18.42
C ILE A 26 -12.87 -16.72 -18.64
N SER A 27 -13.17 -17.12 -19.88
CA SER A 27 -14.50 -17.55 -20.29
C SER A 27 -14.91 -18.90 -19.72
N ASP A 28 -13.96 -19.82 -19.62
CA ASP A 28 -14.19 -21.21 -19.26
C ASP A 28 -12.88 -21.90 -18.83
N LEU A 29 -12.98 -23.18 -18.48
CA LEU A 29 -11.85 -23.98 -18.02
C LEU A 29 -10.81 -24.26 -19.12
N ALA A 30 -11.22 -24.30 -20.38
CA ALA A 30 -10.28 -24.50 -21.49
C ALA A 30 -9.42 -23.24 -21.68
N ALA A 31 -10.03 -22.05 -21.64
CA ALA A 31 -9.31 -20.78 -21.65
C ALA A 31 -8.36 -20.66 -20.45
N TYR A 32 -8.81 -21.03 -19.24
CA TYR A 32 -7.93 -21.10 -18.06
C TYR A 32 -6.69 -21.98 -18.32
N HIS A 33 -6.90 -23.20 -18.85
CA HIS A 33 -5.81 -24.12 -19.12
C HIS A 33 -4.85 -23.59 -20.19
N GLU A 34 -5.35 -22.90 -21.22
CA GLU A 34 -4.50 -22.25 -22.21
C GLU A 34 -3.60 -21.18 -21.57
N HIS A 35 -4.17 -20.29 -20.75
CA HIS A 35 -3.39 -19.29 -20.02
C HIS A 35 -2.33 -19.93 -19.11
N TYR A 36 -2.72 -20.94 -18.34
CA TYR A 36 -1.83 -21.65 -17.43
C TYR A 36 -0.69 -22.35 -18.17
N GLN A 37 -1.00 -23.07 -19.25
CA GLN A 37 0.00 -23.76 -20.06
C GLN A 37 0.95 -22.79 -20.76
N ARG A 38 0.45 -21.65 -21.25
CA ARG A 38 1.29 -20.61 -21.84
C ARG A 38 2.27 -20.04 -20.82
N ALA A 39 1.79 -19.67 -19.63
CA ALA A 39 2.64 -19.17 -18.55
C ALA A 39 3.69 -20.18 -18.10
N ALA A 40 3.35 -21.48 -18.09
CA ALA A 40 4.30 -22.54 -17.74
C ALA A 40 5.33 -22.82 -18.83
N LYS A 41 4.96 -22.72 -20.12
CA LYS A 41 5.84 -23.02 -21.26
C LYS A 41 6.76 -21.87 -21.62
N ASP A 42 6.28 -20.63 -21.52
CA ASP A 42 7.00 -19.41 -21.85
C ASP A 42 6.69 -18.33 -20.79
N PRO A 43 7.29 -18.42 -19.59
CA PRO A 43 7.00 -17.49 -18.51
C PRO A 43 7.42 -16.07 -18.85
N GLU A 44 8.58 -15.88 -19.49
CA GLU A 44 9.07 -14.55 -19.85
C GLU A 44 8.16 -13.88 -20.89
N GLY A 45 7.82 -14.57 -21.99
CA GLY A 45 6.94 -14.02 -23.00
C GLY A 45 5.51 -13.78 -22.50
N TYR A 46 5.00 -14.64 -21.61
CA TYR A 46 3.71 -14.46 -20.98
C TYR A 46 3.67 -13.20 -20.09
N TRP A 47 4.62 -13.08 -19.16
CA TRP A 47 4.63 -11.95 -18.22
C TRP A 47 5.02 -10.63 -18.89
N ALA A 48 5.89 -10.65 -19.90
CA ALA A 48 6.18 -9.48 -20.73
C ALA A 48 4.91 -8.94 -21.41
N ALA A 49 4.11 -9.82 -22.00
CA ALA A 49 2.87 -9.44 -22.66
C ALA A 49 1.84 -8.87 -21.66
N ARG A 50 1.63 -9.56 -20.52
CA ARG A 50 0.70 -9.10 -19.48
C ARG A 50 1.13 -7.76 -18.88
N SER A 51 2.40 -7.58 -18.57
CA SER A 51 2.88 -6.32 -18.00
C SER A 51 2.75 -5.16 -19.00
N SER A 52 3.04 -5.39 -20.28
CA SER A 52 2.87 -4.37 -21.33
C SER A 52 1.40 -3.98 -21.56
N GLU A 53 0.46 -4.92 -21.40
CA GLU A 53 -0.97 -4.70 -21.56
C GLU A 53 -1.56 -3.90 -20.39
N LEU A 54 -1.15 -4.23 -19.16
CA LEU A 54 -1.81 -3.75 -17.94
C LEU A 54 -1.17 -2.52 -17.32
N ILE A 55 0.12 -2.27 -17.60
CA ILE A 55 0.92 -1.26 -16.90
C ILE A 55 1.50 -0.28 -17.90
N THR A 56 1.47 1.00 -17.52
CA THR A 56 2.20 2.04 -18.21
C THR A 56 3.61 2.13 -17.64
N TRP A 57 4.59 1.78 -18.47
CA TRP A 57 6.02 1.89 -18.20
C TRP A 57 6.57 3.18 -18.81
N PHE A 58 7.34 3.94 -18.05
CA PHE A 58 8.07 5.11 -18.56
C PHE A 58 9.26 4.68 -19.41
N LYS A 59 9.89 3.56 -19.03
CA LYS A 59 10.92 2.87 -19.79
C LYS A 59 10.64 1.37 -19.73
N PRO A 60 10.53 0.65 -20.87
CA PRO A 60 10.46 -0.80 -20.88
C PRO A 60 11.72 -1.43 -20.26
N TRP A 61 11.58 -2.65 -19.77
CA TRP A 61 12.67 -3.46 -19.22
C TRP A 61 13.59 -4.03 -20.29
N ASP A 62 14.80 -4.39 -19.89
CA ASP A 62 15.77 -5.07 -20.74
C ASP A 62 15.70 -6.59 -20.58
N THR A 63 15.25 -7.08 -19.41
CA THR A 63 15.14 -8.51 -19.08
C THR A 63 13.89 -8.74 -18.24
N VAL A 64 13.07 -9.74 -18.60
CA VAL A 64 11.79 -10.00 -17.93
C VAL A 64 11.99 -10.62 -16.55
N MET A 65 12.93 -11.55 -16.42
CA MET A 65 13.14 -12.29 -15.19
C MET A 65 14.62 -12.68 -15.04
N ASP A 66 15.19 -12.48 -13.86
CA ASP A 66 16.45 -13.08 -13.41
C ASP A 66 16.21 -13.71 -12.03
N CYS A 67 15.98 -15.03 -12.04
CA CYS A 67 15.50 -15.77 -10.88
C CYS A 67 16.38 -17.01 -10.61
N ASN A 68 16.88 -17.11 -9.38
CA ASN A 68 17.67 -18.22 -8.89
C ASN A 68 17.18 -18.64 -7.49
N PHE A 69 16.61 -19.84 -7.40
CA PHE A 69 16.09 -20.41 -6.16
C PHE A 69 17.17 -20.79 -5.15
N ASP A 70 18.37 -21.16 -5.60
CA ASP A 70 19.47 -21.55 -4.71
C ASP A 70 20.04 -20.34 -3.96
N THR A 71 20.05 -19.17 -4.60
CA THR A 71 20.51 -17.91 -4.00
C THR A 71 19.37 -17.05 -3.45
N ALA A 72 18.12 -17.48 -3.63
CA ALA A 72 16.92 -16.68 -3.37
C ALA A 72 16.95 -15.29 -4.04
N ASN A 73 17.53 -15.19 -5.24
CA ASN A 73 17.49 -13.98 -6.05
C ASN A 73 16.27 -14.04 -6.97
N PHE A 74 15.38 -13.06 -6.91
CA PHE A 74 14.19 -13.02 -7.76
C PHE A 74 13.97 -11.59 -8.21
N GLN A 75 14.33 -11.29 -9.45
CA GLN A 75 14.21 -9.97 -10.04
C GLN A 75 13.35 -10.03 -11.30
N TRP A 76 12.49 -9.04 -11.49
CA TRP A 76 11.53 -8.97 -12.58
C TRP A 76 11.59 -7.62 -13.28
N PHE A 77 11.54 -7.64 -14.60
CA PHE A 77 11.49 -6.46 -15.47
C PHE A 77 12.69 -5.51 -15.28
N LEU A 78 13.91 -6.07 -15.18
CA LEU A 78 15.14 -5.34 -14.86
C LEU A 78 15.34 -4.11 -15.76
N ASN A 79 15.76 -3.01 -15.14
CA ASN A 79 15.95 -1.69 -15.74
C ASN A 79 14.68 -1.05 -16.34
N GLY A 80 13.52 -1.67 -16.14
CA GLY A 80 12.22 -1.09 -16.47
C GLY A 80 11.89 -0.01 -15.45
N GLN A 81 11.31 1.10 -15.91
CA GLN A 81 10.96 2.22 -15.06
C GLN A 81 9.47 2.52 -15.12
N LEU A 82 8.86 2.73 -13.96
CA LEU A 82 7.45 3.03 -13.80
C LEU A 82 7.21 3.87 -12.53
N ASN A 83 5.95 4.22 -12.27
CA ASN A 83 5.53 4.72 -10.97
C ASN A 83 4.14 4.17 -10.62
N VAL A 84 3.95 3.69 -9.38
CA VAL A 84 2.67 3.11 -8.93
C VAL A 84 1.59 4.18 -8.81
N SER A 85 1.88 5.37 -8.28
CA SER A 85 0.91 6.47 -8.24
C SER A 85 0.43 6.83 -9.64
N TYR A 86 1.33 6.90 -10.63
CA TYR A 86 0.94 7.18 -12.02
C TYR A 86 -0.02 6.13 -12.58
N ASN A 87 0.28 4.84 -12.36
CA ASN A 87 -0.56 3.73 -12.81
C ASN A 87 -1.89 3.64 -12.05
N CYS A 88 -1.95 4.09 -10.80
CA CYS A 88 -3.18 4.05 -10.01
C CYS A 88 -4.05 5.30 -10.18
N LEU A 89 -3.49 6.44 -10.63
CA LEU A 89 -4.19 7.72 -10.66
C LEU A 89 -4.02 8.47 -11.99
N ASP A 90 -2.82 9.00 -12.25
CA ASP A 90 -2.55 9.95 -13.33
C ASP A 90 -3.04 9.42 -14.69
N ARG A 91 -2.70 8.17 -15.04
CA ARG A 91 -3.13 7.57 -16.33
C ARG A 91 -4.64 7.49 -16.49
N HIS A 92 -5.40 7.34 -15.39
CA HIS A 92 -6.86 7.26 -15.46
C HIS A 92 -7.46 8.64 -15.71
N VAL A 93 -6.91 9.67 -15.05
CA VAL A 93 -7.28 11.07 -15.29
C VAL A 93 -6.96 11.46 -16.74
N GLU A 94 -5.75 11.16 -17.22
CA GLU A 94 -5.30 11.42 -18.60
C GLU A 94 -6.18 10.73 -19.65
N ASN A 95 -6.71 9.55 -19.33
CA ASN A 95 -7.65 8.80 -20.18
C ASN A 95 -9.12 9.30 -20.06
N GLY A 96 -9.34 10.47 -19.47
CA GLY A 96 -10.67 11.09 -19.37
C GLY A 96 -11.58 10.49 -18.29
N LEU A 97 -11.03 9.74 -17.33
CA LEU A 97 -11.78 9.16 -16.22
C LEU A 97 -11.67 10.00 -14.93
N GLY A 98 -11.27 11.27 -15.02
CA GLY A 98 -11.07 12.15 -13.87
C GLY A 98 -12.27 12.22 -12.93
N ASP A 99 -13.48 12.37 -13.48
CA ASP A 99 -14.73 12.48 -12.72
C ASP A 99 -15.27 11.13 -12.20
N LYS A 100 -14.69 10.00 -12.64
CA LYS A 100 -15.12 8.68 -12.18
C LYS A 100 -14.71 8.49 -10.72
N THR A 101 -15.62 8.00 -9.88
CA THR A 101 -15.29 7.63 -8.50
C THR A 101 -14.17 6.57 -8.47
N ALA A 102 -13.05 6.93 -7.83
CA ALA A 102 -11.90 6.06 -7.61
C ALA A 102 -12.01 5.33 -6.27
N LEU A 103 -12.45 6.06 -5.23
CA LEU A 103 -12.59 5.54 -3.88
C LEU A 103 -14.00 5.81 -3.36
N ILE A 104 -14.69 4.74 -2.98
CA ILE A 104 -15.90 4.82 -2.15
C ILE A 104 -15.46 4.42 -0.75
N TRP A 105 -15.57 5.34 0.20
CA TRP A 105 -15.25 5.10 1.58
C TRP A 105 -16.51 5.14 2.42
N GLN A 106 -16.74 4.05 3.15
CA GLN A 106 -17.77 3.94 4.17
C GLN A 106 -17.10 4.04 5.53
N GLY A 107 -17.30 5.17 6.20
CA GLY A 107 -16.96 5.36 7.60
C GLY A 107 -17.84 4.50 8.51
N GLU A 108 -17.53 4.55 9.81
CA GLU A 108 -18.32 3.80 10.79
C GLU A 108 -19.75 4.36 10.98
N PRO A 109 -19.96 5.68 11.16
CA PRO A 109 -21.30 6.26 11.07
C PRO A 109 -21.90 6.03 9.68
N GLU A 110 -23.19 5.71 9.62
CA GLU A 110 -23.88 5.39 8.35
C GLU A 110 -23.87 6.59 7.37
N ASP A 111 -23.87 7.81 7.89
CA ASP A 111 -23.83 9.06 7.12
C ASP A 111 -22.42 9.51 6.72
N ASP A 112 -21.38 8.83 7.21
CA ASP A 112 -19.99 9.15 6.92
C ASP A 112 -19.53 8.40 5.65
N VAL A 113 -20.11 8.79 4.51
CA VAL A 113 -19.83 8.19 3.20
C VAL A 113 -19.18 9.20 2.28
N LEU A 114 -18.04 8.84 1.70
CA LEU A 114 -17.33 9.68 0.74
C LEU A 114 -17.18 8.97 -0.60
N HIS A 115 -17.46 9.71 -1.66
CA HIS A 115 -17.14 9.32 -3.04
C HIS A 115 -16.07 10.28 -3.52
N ILE A 116 -14.87 9.76 -3.76
CA ILE A 116 -13.72 10.56 -4.19
C ILE A 116 -13.40 10.13 -5.62
N SER A 117 -13.47 11.08 -6.55
CA SER A 117 -13.12 10.89 -7.96
C SER A 117 -11.62 10.68 -8.16
N TYR A 118 -11.21 10.17 -9.31
CA TYR A 118 -9.79 10.04 -9.65
C TYR A 118 -9.06 11.39 -9.60
N GLN A 119 -9.69 12.47 -10.08
CA GLN A 119 -9.10 13.80 -10.07
C GLN A 119 -8.93 14.34 -8.64
N GLU A 120 -9.94 14.20 -7.77
CA GLU A 120 -9.85 14.61 -6.37
C GLU A 120 -8.79 13.82 -5.62
N LEU A 121 -8.74 12.49 -5.82
CA LEU A 121 -7.75 11.63 -5.19
C LEU A 121 -6.33 11.99 -5.65
N LEU A 122 -6.14 12.25 -6.95
CA LEU A 122 -4.86 12.72 -7.48
C LEU A 122 -4.42 14.04 -6.84
N ASN A 123 -5.33 15.01 -6.71
CA ASN A 123 -5.03 16.30 -6.07
C ASN A 123 -4.60 16.11 -4.61
N HIS A 124 -5.30 15.27 -3.85
CA HIS A 124 -4.92 14.95 -2.47
C HIS A 124 -3.56 14.27 -2.38
N VAL A 125 -3.28 13.30 -3.27
CA VAL A 125 -2.01 12.59 -3.32
C VAL A 125 -0.84 13.51 -3.68
N VAL A 126 -1.02 14.41 -4.66
CA VAL A 126 0.00 15.40 -5.05
C VAL A 126 0.34 16.33 -3.89
N ARG A 127 -0.68 16.87 -3.21
CA ARG A 127 -0.46 17.76 -2.06
C ARG A 127 0.25 17.02 -0.92
N PHE A 128 -0.21 15.81 -0.58
CA PHE A 128 0.42 15.04 0.49
C PHE A 128 1.84 14.58 0.15
N ALA A 129 2.12 14.24 -1.11
CA ALA A 129 3.47 13.96 -1.59
C ALA A 129 4.42 15.16 -1.40
N ASN A 130 3.95 16.38 -1.67
CA ASN A 130 4.72 17.60 -1.43
C ASN A 130 4.94 17.89 0.06
N ILE A 131 3.99 17.53 0.94
CA ILE A 131 4.20 17.59 2.40
C ILE A 131 5.35 16.67 2.81
N LEU A 132 5.32 15.40 2.36
CA LEU A 132 6.40 14.45 2.65
C LEU A 132 7.76 14.95 2.15
N LYS A 133 7.82 15.54 0.94
CA LYS A 133 9.05 16.15 0.41
C LYS A 133 9.52 17.35 1.24
N LYS A 134 8.61 18.20 1.73
CA LYS A 134 8.94 19.34 2.61
C LYS A 134 9.50 18.86 3.96
N LEU A 135 9.02 17.71 4.46
CA LEU A 135 9.59 16.99 5.62
C LEU A 135 10.89 16.23 5.28
N GLY A 136 11.40 16.38 4.06
CA GLY A 136 12.67 15.83 3.62
C GLY A 136 12.64 14.36 3.24
N VAL A 137 11.48 13.73 3.07
CA VAL A 137 11.37 12.35 2.56
C VAL A 137 11.89 12.28 1.13
N LYS A 138 12.75 11.31 0.85
CA LYS A 138 13.36 11.06 -0.47
C LYS A 138 13.09 9.64 -0.94
N ARG A 139 13.39 9.37 -2.23
CA ARG A 139 13.39 8.01 -2.77
C ARG A 139 14.19 7.06 -1.87
N GLY A 140 13.61 5.92 -1.52
CA GLY A 140 14.20 4.91 -0.63
C GLY A 140 14.02 5.16 0.87
N ASP A 141 13.56 6.34 1.31
CA ASP A 141 13.13 6.56 2.70
C ASP A 141 11.87 5.74 2.99
N ARG A 142 11.66 5.38 4.28
CA ARG A 142 10.47 4.67 4.72
C ARG A 142 9.53 5.59 5.49
N VAL A 143 8.23 5.48 5.20
CA VAL A 143 7.17 6.20 5.92
C VAL A 143 6.28 5.18 6.63
N ALA A 144 6.20 5.26 7.95
CA ALA A 144 5.32 4.40 8.74
C ALA A 144 3.89 4.95 8.72
N LEU A 145 2.90 4.09 8.48
CA LEU A 145 1.49 4.46 8.42
C LEU A 145 0.73 3.68 9.50
N TYR A 146 0.49 4.30 10.66
CA TYR A 146 -0.32 3.75 11.76
C TYR A 146 -1.69 4.42 11.77
N MET A 147 -2.48 4.13 10.73
CA MET A 147 -3.72 4.84 10.41
C MET A 147 -4.94 3.92 10.50
N PRO A 148 -6.13 4.45 10.84
CA PRO A 148 -7.38 3.74 10.65
C PRO A 148 -7.70 3.56 9.15
N MET A 149 -8.76 2.81 8.83
CA MET A 149 -9.27 2.67 7.46
C MET A 149 -10.02 3.94 7.04
N VAL A 150 -9.26 4.99 6.68
CA VAL A 150 -9.75 6.30 6.22
C VAL A 150 -9.17 6.62 4.84
N PRO A 151 -9.76 7.54 4.04
CA PRO A 151 -9.24 7.89 2.73
C PRO A 151 -7.79 8.38 2.77
N GLU A 152 -7.40 9.07 3.83
CA GLU A 152 -6.05 9.58 4.06
C GLU A 152 -4.99 8.46 4.11
N LEU A 153 -5.37 7.22 4.48
CA LEU A 153 -4.45 6.08 4.40
C LEU A 153 -4.09 5.78 2.94
N ALA A 154 -5.08 5.71 2.05
CA ALA A 154 -4.84 5.49 0.61
C ALA A 154 -4.05 6.66 0.00
N ILE A 155 -4.38 7.90 0.39
CA ILE A 155 -3.66 9.11 -0.02
C ILE A 155 -2.19 9.03 0.43
N ALA A 156 -1.92 8.69 1.70
CA ALA A 156 -0.57 8.58 2.23
C ALA A 156 0.23 7.47 1.56
N MET A 157 -0.38 6.31 1.30
CA MET A 157 0.26 5.20 0.58
C MET A 157 0.68 5.64 -0.83
N LEU A 158 -0.25 6.19 -1.63
CA LEU A 158 0.04 6.60 -3.00
C LEU A 158 0.98 7.81 -3.07
N ALA A 159 0.94 8.72 -2.10
CA ALA A 159 1.90 9.82 -2.00
C ALA A 159 3.33 9.33 -1.75
N CYS A 160 3.51 8.28 -0.93
CA CYS A 160 4.83 7.65 -0.75
C CYS A 160 5.35 7.09 -2.08
N THR A 161 4.53 6.30 -2.78
CA THR A 161 4.95 5.69 -4.06
C THR A 161 5.18 6.74 -5.16
N ARG A 162 4.47 7.87 -5.13
CA ARG A 162 4.68 8.98 -6.06
C ARG A 162 6.08 9.57 -6.00
N ILE A 163 6.66 9.66 -4.80
CA ILE A 163 7.99 10.26 -4.56
C ILE A 163 9.10 9.23 -4.37
N GLY A 164 8.80 7.95 -4.60
CA GLY A 164 9.74 6.84 -4.48
C GLY A 164 10.06 6.41 -3.05
N ALA A 165 9.27 6.86 -2.06
CA ALA A 165 9.38 6.39 -0.69
C ALA A 165 8.61 5.08 -0.51
N ALA A 166 9.12 4.20 0.36
CA ALA A 166 8.45 2.95 0.69
C ALA A 166 7.54 3.17 1.90
N HIS A 167 6.25 2.82 1.78
CA HIS A 167 5.36 2.88 2.94
C HIS A 167 5.44 1.57 3.76
N SER A 168 5.30 1.69 5.07
CA SER A 168 5.16 0.56 6.00
C SER A 168 3.87 0.69 6.78
N VAL A 169 2.83 -0.03 6.35
CA VAL A 169 1.52 0.03 7.01
C VAL A 169 1.54 -0.81 8.29
N ILE A 170 1.09 -0.21 9.38
CA ILE A 170 1.00 -0.80 10.71
C ILE A 170 -0.46 -0.81 11.12
N PHE A 171 -0.99 -2.00 11.44
CA PHE A 171 -2.39 -2.14 11.84
C PHE A 171 -2.70 -1.29 13.07
N ALA A 172 -3.74 -0.44 12.97
CA ALA A 172 -4.15 0.50 14.02
C ALA A 172 -4.55 -0.14 15.36
N GLY A 173 -4.71 -1.46 15.44
CA GLY A 173 -4.96 -2.19 16.68
C GLY A 173 -3.70 -2.66 17.42
N PHE A 174 -2.50 -2.40 16.90
CA PHE A 174 -1.25 -2.81 17.56
C PHE A 174 -0.88 -1.92 18.75
N SER A 175 -0.19 -2.52 19.73
CA SER A 175 0.36 -1.83 20.90
C SER A 175 1.53 -0.90 20.54
N ALA A 176 1.84 0.05 21.41
CA ALA A 176 3.01 0.94 21.27
C ALA A 176 4.31 0.18 20.97
N THR A 177 4.63 -0.87 21.74
CA THR A 177 5.82 -1.72 21.49
C THR A 177 5.80 -2.36 20.10
N SER A 178 4.63 -2.77 19.62
CA SER A 178 4.48 -3.38 18.28
C SER A 178 4.68 -2.35 17.17
N VAL A 179 4.26 -1.11 17.37
CA VAL A 179 4.50 0.03 16.48
C VAL A 179 6.00 0.38 16.48
N GLN A 180 6.59 0.56 17.66
CA GLN A 180 8.01 0.87 17.86
C GLN A 180 8.92 -0.12 17.13
N ASN A 181 8.73 -1.43 17.35
CA ASN A 181 9.57 -2.46 16.76
C ASN A 181 9.60 -2.41 15.23
N ARG A 182 8.46 -2.06 14.61
CA ARG A 182 8.37 -1.95 13.14
C ARG A 182 9.03 -0.68 12.63
N ILE A 183 8.80 0.45 13.31
CA ILE A 183 9.44 1.72 12.98
C ILE A 183 10.97 1.60 13.06
N GLN A 184 11.49 0.99 14.12
CA GLN A 184 12.92 0.78 14.30
C GLN A 184 13.51 -0.15 13.24
N ASP A 185 12.84 -1.27 12.95
CA ASP A 185 13.35 -2.27 12.00
C ASP A 185 13.44 -1.72 10.57
N CYS A 186 12.41 -0.99 10.10
CA CYS A 186 12.49 -0.33 8.78
C CYS A 186 13.19 1.03 8.83
N ALA A 187 13.59 1.52 10.00
CA ALA A 187 14.14 2.87 10.20
C ALA A 187 13.29 3.95 9.50
N ALA A 188 11.98 3.96 9.75
CA ALA A 188 11.07 4.94 9.16
C ALA A 188 11.45 6.36 9.59
N LYS A 189 11.32 7.30 8.66
CA LYS A 189 11.70 8.71 8.82
C LYS A 189 10.55 9.62 9.23
N VAL A 190 9.34 9.29 8.77
CA VAL A 190 8.09 9.98 9.08
C VAL A 190 7.07 8.93 9.50
N LEU A 191 6.26 9.28 10.50
CA LEU A 191 5.08 8.52 10.91
C LEU A 191 3.82 9.31 10.53
N VAL A 192 2.81 8.63 10.01
CA VAL A 192 1.47 9.17 9.80
C VAL A 192 0.50 8.37 10.66
N THR A 193 -0.30 9.07 11.46
CA THR A 193 -1.30 8.49 12.37
C THR A 193 -2.57 9.33 12.40
N ALA A 194 -3.60 8.88 13.12
CA ALA A 194 -4.73 9.71 13.51
C ALA A 194 -4.72 9.98 15.03
N ASP A 195 -5.59 10.88 15.48
CA ASP A 195 -5.91 11.06 16.89
C ASP A 195 -6.49 9.76 17.50
N ALA A 196 -7.44 9.13 16.80
CA ALA A 196 -8.05 7.86 17.18
C ALA A 196 -8.61 7.08 15.99
N VAL A 197 -8.86 5.79 16.23
CA VAL A 197 -9.72 4.95 15.38
C VAL A 197 -11.13 4.91 15.96
N LEU A 198 -12.13 5.02 15.07
CA LEU A 198 -13.52 4.69 15.39
C LEU A 198 -13.73 3.20 15.06
N ARG A 199 -14.13 2.42 16.07
CA ARG A 199 -14.49 1.01 15.87
C ARG A 199 -15.52 0.53 16.90
N ALA A 200 -16.62 -0.04 16.42
CA ALA A 200 -17.73 -0.56 17.22
C ALA A 200 -18.28 0.49 18.23
N GLY A 201 -18.47 1.72 17.76
CA GLY A 201 -18.96 2.87 18.52
C GLY A 201 -17.95 3.48 19.48
N LYS A 202 -16.69 2.99 19.49
CA LYS A 202 -15.66 3.44 20.43
C LYS A 202 -14.60 4.27 19.74
N LYS A 203 -14.16 5.33 20.42
CA LYS A 203 -12.97 6.12 20.07
C LYS A 203 -11.76 5.51 20.78
N ILE A 204 -10.85 4.88 20.04
CA ILE A 204 -9.64 4.25 20.59
C ILE A 204 -8.45 5.12 20.18
N SER A 205 -7.79 5.74 21.17
CA SER A 205 -6.65 6.64 20.95
C SER A 205 -5.52 5.90 20.22
N LEU A 206 -5.09 6.44 19.08
CA LEU A 206 -3.88 6.00 18.39
C LEU A 206 -2.69 6.84 18.83
N LYS A 207 -2.91 8.14 19.07
CA LYS A 207 -1.83 9.07 19.43
C LYS A 207 -1.12 8.70 20.72
N THR A 208 -1.83 8.17 21.72
CA THR A 208 -1.21 7.69 22.96
C THR A 208 -0.20 6.58 22.71
N ASN A 209 -0.55 5.59 21.86
CA ASN A 209 0.37 4.51 21.49
C ASN A 209 1.55 5.03 20.67
N VAL A 210 1.31 6.03 19.83
CA VAL A 210 2.36 6.68 19.05
C VAL A 210 3.35 7.40 19.95
N ASP A 211 2.88 8.17 20.92
CA ASP A 211 3.77 8.90 21.83
C ASP A 211 4.69 7.96 22.61
N GLU A 212 4.12 6.90 23.18
CA GLU A 212 4.90 5.85 23.87
C GLU A 212 5.90 5.16 22.92
N ALA A 213 5.48 4.83 21.69
CA ALA A 213 6.37 4.19 20.72
C ALA A 213 7.53 5.10 20.29
N LEU A 214 7.27 6.41 20.12
CA LEU A 214 8.24 7.36 19.60
C LEU A 214 9.33 7.75 20.61
N GLU A 215 9.15 7.47 21.91
CA GLU A 215 10.21 7.64 22.92
C GLU A 215 11.52 6.94 22.54
N ASN A 216 11.42 5.81 21.81
CA ASN A 216 12.55 5.01 21.40
C ASN A 216 12.74 4.95 19.88
N CYS A 217 12.13 5.84 19.09
CA CYS A 217 12.25 5.83 17.62
C CYS A 217 13.03 7.05 17.10
N PRO A 218 14.37 7.11 17.24
CA PRO A 218 15.16 8.30 16.92
C PRO A 218 15.22 8.62 15.42
N THR A 219 14.80 7.71 14.55
CA THR A 219 14.76 7.93 13.10
C THR A 219 13.57 8.80 12.67
N ILE A 220 12.54 8.90 13.52
CA ILE A 220 11.34 9.69 13.21
C ILE A 220 11.64 11.17 13.42
N SER A 221 11.61 11.90 12.32
CA SER A 221 11.83 13.35 12.28
C SER A 221 10.54 14.15 12.34
N ALA A 222 9.40 13.55 11.96
CA ALA A 222 8.09 14.19 12.01
C ALA A 222 6.97 13.14 12.16
N CYS A 223 5.88 13.55 12.80
CA CYS A 223 4.67 12.76 12.97
C CYS A 223 3.45 13.56 12.48
N ILE A 224 2.82 13.11 11.40
CA ILE A 224 1.61 13.74 10.87
C ILE A 224 0.39 13.09 11.52
N VAL A 225 -0.52 13.90 12.06
CA VAL A 225 -1.70 13.44 12.80
C VAL A 225 -2.98 13.88 12.10
N LEU A 226 -3.81 12.93 11.69
CA LEU A 226 -5.17 13.18 11.22
C LEU A 226 -6.12 13.38 12.40
N GLN A 227 -6.92 14.44 12.39
CA GLN A 227 -8.01 14.61 13.34
C GLN A 227 -9.25 13.84 12.86
N ARG A 228 -9.36 12.56 13.24
CA ARG A 228 -10.46 11.68 12.82
C ARG A 228 -11.62 11.65 13.80
N ALA A 229 -11.35 11.55 15.10
CA ALA A 229 -12.39 11.37 16.12
C ALA A 229 -12.63 12.59 17.01
N GLY A 230 -11.77 13.60 16.90
CA GLY A 230 -11.83 14.84 17.68
C GLY A 230 -11.67 14.58 19.18
N ILE A 231 -10.80 13.65 19.57
CA ILE A 231 -10.48 13.43 20.98
C ILE A 231 -9.36 14.35 21.43
N ASP A 232 -9.30 14.66 22.72
CA ASP A 232 -8.19 15.40 23.30
C ASP A 232 -6.91 14.54 23.26
N ILE A 233 -5.87 15.05 22.60
CA ILE A 233 -4.56 14.41 22.50
C ILE A 233 -3.44 15.42 22.78
N THR A 234 -2.28 14.91 23.17
CA THR A 234 -1.06 15.71 23.24
C THR A 234 -0.43 15.81 21.85
N MET A 235 -0.10 17.04 21.43
CA MET A 235 0.74 17.31 20.26
C MET A 235 2.11 17.79 20.75
N VAL A 236 3.17 17.05 20.42
CA VAL A 236 4.55 17.37 20.81
C VAL A 236 5.11 18.41 19.85
N GLN A 237 5.47 19.57 20.40
CA GLN A 237 6.06 20.68 19.65
C GLN A 237 7.29 20.22 18.85
N ASP A 238 7.46 20.78 17.64
CA ASP A 238 8.57 20.52 16.71
C ASP A 238 8.66 19.08 16.15
N ARG A 239 7.74 18.19 16.52
CA ARG A 239 7.64 16.82 15.99
C ARG A 239 6.28 16.54 15.34
N ASP A 240 5.20 16.91 16.01
CA ASP A 240 3.84 16.58 15.58
C ASP A 240 3.22 17.71 14.76
N ILE A 241 2.54 17.34 13.67
CA ILE A 241 1.91 18.29 12.74
C ILE A 241 0.51 17.78 12.43
N TRP A 242 -0.50 18.65 12.51
CA TRP A 242 -1.83 18.29 12.06
C TRP A 242 -1.88 18.14 10.54
N TRP A 243 -2.53 17.07 10.07
CA TRP A 243 -2.71 16.79 8.65
C TRP A 243 -3.36 17.98 7.91
N HIS A 244 -4.41 18.57 8.48
CA HIS A 244 -5.13 19.68 7.86
C HIS A 244 -4.30 20.98 7.85
N GLU A 245 -3.48 21.23 8.87
CA GLU A 245 -2.56 22.38 8.90
C GLU A 245 -1.44 22.22 7.87
N ALA A 246 -0.86 21.02 7.75
CA ALA A 246 0.15 20.72 6.73
C ALA A 246 -0.39 20.90 5.30
N LEU A 247 -1.67 20.57 5.07
CA LEU A 247 -2.32 20.86 3.79
C LEU A 247 -2.59 22.34 3.58
N ALA A 248 -2.95 23.09 4.63
CA ALA A 248 -3.27 24.53 4.53
C ALA A 248 -2.05 25.43 4.28
N ASP A 249 -0.85 24.87 4.24
CA ASP A 249 0.40 25.56 3.93
C ASP A 249 0.34 26.25 2.55
N PRO A 250 0.40 27.60 2.49
CA PRO A 250 0.29 28.35 1.24
C PRO A 250 1.50 28.17 0.32
N ASP A 251 2.63 27.69 0.84
CA ASP A 251 3.84 27.46 0.05
C ASP A 251 3.90 26.04 -0.53
N LEU A 252 2.87 25.22 -0.29
CA LEU A 252 2.79 23.86 -0.78
C LEU A 252 2.54 23.86 -2.30
N PRO A 253 3.41 23.26 -3.13
CA PRO A 253 3.19 23.24 -4.57
C PRO A 253 1.95 22.42 -4.95
N ASP A 254 1.22 22.88 -5.97
CA ASP A 254 0.06 22.17 -6.54
C ASP A 254 0.45 21.04 -7.52
N PHE A 255 1.74 20.94 -7.86
CA PHE A 255 2.27 19.93 -8.75
C PHE A 255 3.37 19.11 -8.07
N CYS A 256 3.33 17.80 -8.26
CA CYS A 256 4.41 16.89 -7.89
C CYS A 256 4.57 15.87 -9.02
N PRO A 257 5.70 15.86 -9.76
CA PRO A 257 5.93 14.83 -10.76
C PRO A 257 6.07 13.45 -10.09
N CYS A 258 5.72 12.40 -10.82
CA CYS A 258 5.98 11.02 -10.42
C CYS A 258 7.47 10.71 -10.58
N GLU A 259 8.12 10.24 -9.51
CA GLU A 259 9.50 9.78 -9.55
C GLU A 259 9.61 8.49 -10.40
N PRO A 260 10.46 8.44 -11.43
CA PRO A 260 10.72 7.19 -12.17
C PRO A 260 11.43 6.18 -11.27
N MET A 261 10.71 5.12 -10.90
CA MET A 261 11.20 4.03 -10.05
C MET A 261 11.65 2.86 -10.90
N ASP A 262 12.75 2.23 -10.50
CA ASP A 262 13.16 0.94 -11.08
C ASP A 262 12.16 -0.15 -10.67
N SER A 263 11.99 -1.18 -11.51
CA SER A 263 11.08 -2.29 -11.21
C SER A 263 11.43 -2.98 -9.88
N GLU A 264 12.72 -3.02 -9.53
CA GLU A 264 13.25 -3.65 -8.32
C GLU A 264 13.37 -2.71 -7.13
N ASP A 265 12.99 -1.44 -7.26
CA ASP A 265 12.92 -0.55 -6.10
C ASP A 265 11.86 -1.02 -5.10
N LEU A 266 12.17 -0.88 -3.82
CA LEU A 266 11.28 -1.18 -2.70
C LEU A 266 9.99 -0.33 -2.79
N LEU A 267 8.86 -1.00 -2.96
CA LEU A 267 7.54 -0.37 -2.99
C LEU A 267 6.98 -0.19 -1.57
N PHE A 268 6.94 -1.27 -0.81
CA PHE A 268 6.44 -1.24 0.57
C PHE A 268 7.03 -2.36 1.42
N ILE A 269 6.91 -2.18 2.73
CA ILE A 269 7.20 -3.20 3.74
C ILE A 269 5.91 -3.54 4.47
N LEU A 270 5.56 -4.82 4.54
CA LEU A 270 4.41 -5.31 5.31
C LEU A 270 4.88 -6.33 6.35
N TYR A 271 4.77 -5.95 7.62
CA TYR A 271 5.25 -6.77 8.71
C TYR A 271 4.29 -7.91 9.06
N THR A 272 4.83 -9.12 9.11
CA THR A 272 4.11 -10.33 9.54
C THR A 272 4.62 -10.85 10.88
N SER A 273 3.79 -11.64 11.57
CA SER A 273 4.20 -12.32 12.81
C SER A 273 5.23 -13.40 12.50
N GLY A 274 6.48 -13.21 12.92
CA GLY A 274 7.51 -14.23 12.83
C GLY A 274 7.37 -15.27 13.95
N SER A 275 7.80 -16.50 13.70
CA SER A 275 7.90 -17.57 14.71
C SER A 275 8.92 -17.29 15.82
N THR A 276 9.82 -16.32 15.62
CA THR A 276 10.96 -15.99 16.50
C THR A 276 10.73 -14.77 17.40
N GLY A 277 9.50 -14.22 17.43
CA GLY A 277 9.12 -13.10 18.31
C GLY A 277 9.46 -11.69 17.78
N ARG A 278 10.42 -11.55 16.84
CA ARG A 278 10.64 -10.29 16.11
C ARG A 278 9.77 -10.22 14.85
N PRO A 279 9.15 -9.05 14.53
CA PRO A 279 8.35 -8.92 13.33
C PRO A 279 9.25 -9.04 12.09
N LYS A 280 8.77 -9.70 11.04
CA LYS A 280 9.50 -9.85 9.77
C LYS A 280 8.91 -8.89 8.74
N GLY A 281 9.71 -7.95 8.27
CA GLY A 281 9.30 -7.01 7.21
C GLY A 281 9.31 -7.70 5.85
N VAL A 282 8.15 -8.11 5.36
CA VAL A 282 8.03 -8.64 4.00
C VAL A 282 8.13 -7.46 3.04
N MET A 283 9.10 -7.52 2.13
CA MET A 283 9.34 -6.49 1.14
C MET A 283 8.70 -6.89 -0.19
N HIS A 284 8.13 -5.91 -0.88
CA HIS A 284 7.68 -6.06 -2.26
C HIS A 284 8.33 -4.97 -3.11
N THR A 285 8.79 -5.34 -4.31
CA THR A 285 9.34 -4.42 -5.31
C THR A 285 8.23 -3.86 -6.20
N THR A 286 8.54 -2.82 -6.97
CA THR A 286 7.56 -2.00 -7.66
C THR A 286 6.94 -2.69 -8.89
N GLY A 287 7.77 -3.13 -9.84
CA GLY A 287 7.32 -3.63 -11.15
C GLY A 287 6.65 -5.00 -11.08
N GLY A 288 7.29 -5.95 -10.37
CA GLY A 288 6.76 -7.29 -10.18
C GLY A 288 5.43 -7.29 -9.42
N TYR A 289 5.35 -6.56 -8.29
CA TYR A 289 4.11 -6.49 -7.51
C TYR A 289 2.96 -5.85 -8.28
N LEU A 290 3.21 -4.73 -8.97
CA LEU A 290 2.16 -4.07 -9.74
C LEU A 290 1.67 -4.96 -10.89
N THR A 291 2.57 -5.71 -11.55
CA THR A 291 2.18 -6.65 -12.63
C THR A 291 1.29 -7.77 -12.11
N TYR A 292 1.57 -8.26 -10.89
CA TYR A 292 0.71 -9.24 -10.23
C TYR A 292 -0.65 -8.67 -9.82
N ALA A 293 -0.69 -7.41 -9.39
CA ALA A 293 -1.89 -6.78 -8.83
C ALA A 293 -2.84 -6.16 -9.87
N ALA A 294 -2.35 -5.83 -11.07
CA ALA A 294 -3.11 -5.21 -12.15
C ALA A 294 -3.97 -6.21 -12.95
#